data_AF-A0A8T3WBW6-F1
#
_entry.id   AF-A0A8T3WBW6-F1
#
_cell.length_a   1.000
_cell.length_b   1.000
_cell.length_c   1.000
_cell.angle_alpha   90.00
_cell.angle_beta   90.00
_cell.angle_gamma   90.00
#
_symmetry.space_group_name_H-M   'P 1'
#
loop_
_entity.id
_entity.type
_entity.pdbx_description
1 polymer ?
#
loop_
_entity_poly.entity_id
_entity_poly.type
_entity_poly.pdbx_seq_one_letter_code
_entity_poly.pdbx_strand_id
1 'polypeptide(L)'
;MEESKEVQSKIKSIGIAWITFIVVLLLTILTFILAPLFISGILFISVYLPAMLYILIYKWIKMGFASVFFAFSVWLNILILIIPLLGGILALDLMQFSEDFSNNPKYILLEDNNLIFGLKLNINNKDSGEQFSTLTSKQLIEIENDIIQKNKDKVIFVLKKEVFRNVNEIYIKDLKLTATKEDIFELLKSDDPIPILTDKLPKELTQGLSQEALKQQFQNTDQIKTMAFLLLLEKTLEKEGPKYLIDELKNGNIKIYPERISINILIKILPSDLISSYLPEIPSLSGSEIKNSEKILTY
;
A
#
# COMPACT_ATOMS: atom_id res chain seq x y z
N MET A 1 5.38 116.59 40.59
CA MET A 1 4.28 115.74 40.05
C MET A 1 4.81 114.44 39.40
N GLU A 2 6.11 114.32 39.12
CA GLU A 2 6.75 113.07 38.65
C GLU A 2 6.94 112.01 39.76
N GLU A 3 7.27 112.39 40.99
CA GLU A 3 7.45 111.42 42.11
C GLU A 3 6.21 110.56 42.41
N SER A 4 5.00 111.09 42.21
CA SER A 4 3.74 110.37 42.44
C SER A 4 3.51 109.22 41.44
N LYS A 5 3.98 109.36 40.19
CA LYS A 5 3.91 108.30 39.18
C LYS A 5 4.94 107.19 39.43
N GLU A 6 6.10 107.55 39.98
CA GLU A 6 7.14 106.58 40.35
C GLU A 6 6.70 105.70 41.52
N VAL A 7 6.03 106.27 42.53
CA VAL A 7 5.51 105.52 43.68
C VAL A 7 4.37 104.58 43.26
N GLN A 8 3.44 105.02 42.40
CA GLN A 8 2.38 104.13 41.87
C GLN A 8 2.94 103.00 41.00
N SER A 9 4.00 103.26 40.22
CA SER A 9 4.72 102.25 39.44
C SER A 9 5.35 101.19 40.35
N LYS A 10 6.02 101.60 41.44
CA LYS A 10 6.62 100.68 42.44
C LYS A 10 5.58 99.84 43.19
N ILE A 11 4.43 100.41 43.54
CA ILE A 11 3.34 99.65 44.19
C ILE A 11 2.75 98.61 43.23
N LYS A 12 2.57 98.97 41.95
CA LYS A 12 2.10 98.03 40.92
C LYS A 12 3.10 96.90 40.66
N SER A 13 4.40 97.18 40.66
CA SER A 13 5.44 96.13 40.51
C SER A 13 5.49 95.18 41.70
N ILE A 14 5.28 95.68 42.93
CA ILE A 14 5.21 94.85 44.14
C ILE A 14 3.97 93.94 44.10
N GLY A 15 2.81 94.46 43.69
CA GLY A 15 1.59 93.66 43.54
C GLY A 15 1.73 92.53 42.51
N ILE A 16 2.36 92.81 41.37
CA ILE A 16 2.65 91.80 40.34
C ILE A 16 3.61 90.73 40.88
N ALA A 17 4.64 91.14 41.64
CA ALA A 17 5.60 90.21 42.25
C ALA A 17 4.97 89.23 43.26
N TRP A 18 3.99 89.68 44.04
CA TRP A 18 3.25 88.82 44.95
C TRP A 18 2.32 87.84 44.23
N ILE A 19 1.66 88.28 43.15
CA ILE A 19 0.81 87.41 42.33
C ILE A 19 1.66 86.33 41.65
N THR A 20 2.80 86.70 41.05
CA THR A 20 3.71 85.71 40.46
C THR A 20 4.25 84.74 41.50
N PHE A 21 4.60 85.21 42.70
CA PHE A 21 5.04 84.35 43.80
C PHE A 21 3.96 83.32 44.19
N ILE A 22 2.72 83.74 44.37
CA ILE A 22 1.61 82.85 44.74
C ILE A 22 1.33 81.82 43.62
N VAL A 23 1.36 82.24 42.35
CA VAL A 23 1.15 81.33 41.21
C VAL A 23 2.26 80.29 41.14
N VAL A 24 3.53 80.69 41.29
CA VAL A 24 4.67 79.77 41.29
C VAL A 24 4.59 78.79 42.47
N LEU A 25 4.20 79.27 43.66
CA LEU A 25 4.02 78.42 44.84
C LEU A 25 2.92 77.38 44.63
N LEU A 26 1.76 77.79 44.09
CA LEU A 26 0.65 76.89 43.77
C LEU A 26 1.05 75.85 42.71
N LEU A 27 1.76 76.25 41.66
CA LEU A 27 2.27 75.33 40.64
C LEU A 27 3.27 74.32 41.22
N THR A 28 4.12 74.76 42.15
CA THR A 28 5.10 73.88 42.82
C THR A 28 4.40 72.85 43.69
N ILE A 29 3.40 73.27 44.49
CA ILE A 29 2.58 72.37 45.32
C ILE A 29 1.81 71.38 44.43
N LEU A 30 1.18 71.87 43.35
CA LEU A 30 0.46 71.02 42.41
C LEU A 30 1.37 69.99 41.74
N THR A 31 2.57 70.40 41.32
CA THR A 31 3.56 69.49 40.72
C THR A 31 4.03 68.46 41.73
N PHE A 32 4.24 68.85 43.00
CA PHE A 32 4.64 67.93 44.06
C PHE A 32 3.55 66.90 44.39
N ILE A 33 2.27 67.28 44.31
CA ILE A 33 1.14 66.36 44.52
C ILE A 33 0.95 65.44 43.30
N LEU A 34 1.13 65.95 42.08
CA LEU A 34 0.91 65.18 40.86
C LEU A 34 2.09 64.26 40.50
N ALA A 35 3.34 64.62 40.82
CA ALA A 35 4.51 63.83 40.46
C ALA A 35 4.47 62.38 40.97
N PRO A 36 4.07 62.09 42.23
CA PRO A 36 3.88 60.71 42.69
C PRO A 36 2.84 59.92 41.89
N LEU A 37 1.76 60.58 41.45
CA LEU A 37 0.72 59.95 40.63
C LEU A 37 1.25 59.60 39.23
N PHE A 38 2.05 60.50 38.62
CA PHE A 38 2.71 60.22 37.35
C PHE A 38 3.73 59.08 37.46
N ILE A 39 4.56 59.08 38.51
CA ILE A 39 5.55 58.02 38.75
C ILE A 39 4.84 56.67 38.99
N SER A 40 3.78 56.67 39.80
CA SER A 40 2.97 55.47 40.04
C SER A 40 2.31 54.95 38.76
N GLY A 41 1.77 55.85 37.92
CA GLY A 41 1.20 55.49 36.62
C GLY A 41 2.23 54.87 35.67
N ILE A 42 3.43 55.46 35.59
CA ILE A 42 4.53 54.91 34.78
C ILE A 42 4.95 53.54 35.31
N LEU A 43 5.10 53.35 36.62
CA LEU A 43 5.45 52.06 37.22
C LEU A 43 4.36 51.01 36.97
N PHE A 44 3.09 51.38 37.06
CA PHE A 44 1.97 50.48 36.76
C PHE A 44 2.01 50.02 35.29
N ILE A 45 2.21 50.94 34.35
CA ILE A 45 2.23 50.62 32.91
C ILE A 45 3.50 49.85 32.51
N SER A 46 4.66 50.19 33.09
CA SER A 46 5.94 49.59 32.69
C SER A 46 6.23 48.25 33.38
N VAL A 47 5.73 48.04 34.60
CA VAL A 47 6.03 46.83 35.39
C VAL A 47 4.79 45.98 35.58
N TYR A 48 3.69 46.57 36.06
CA TYR A 48 2.53 45.80 36.50
C TYR A 48 1.71 45.26 35.32
N LEU A 49 1.42 46.10 34.33
CA LEU A 49 0.65 45.71 33.15
C LEU A 49 1.34 44.59 32.35
N PRO A 50 2.65 44.65 32.04
CA PRO A 50 3.32 43.57 31.31
C PRO A 50 3.41 42.28 32.11
N ALA A 51 3.63 42.35 33.43
CA ALA A 51 3.62 41.18 34.29
C ALA A 51 2.24 40.51 34.32
N MET A 52 1.15 41.29 34.40
CA MET A 52 -0.21 40.78 34.34
C MET A 52 -0.51 40.11 32.99
N LEU A 53 -0.12 40.75 31.87
CA LEU A 53 -0.27 40.18 30.53
C LEU A 53 0.53 38.89 30.37
N TYR A 54 1.76 38.84 30.87
CA TYR A 54 2.58 37.63 30.86
C TYR A 54 1.90 36.47 31.62
N ILE A 55 1.37 36.73 32.82
CA ILE A 55 0.65 35.71 33.60
C ILE A 55 -0.58 35.21 32.85
N LEU A 56 -1.34 36.12 32.20
CA LEU A 56 -2.52 35.76 31.41
C LEU A 56 -2.16 34.89 30.20
N ILE A 57 -1.13 35.28 29.43
CA ILE A 57 -0.64 34.52 28.27
C ILE A 57 -0.12 33.15 28.72
N TYR A 58 0.69 33.09 29.78
CA TYR A 58 1.21 31.84 30.32
C TYR A 58 0.09 30.89 30.75
N LYS A 59 -0.95 31.41 31.43
CA LYS A 59 -2.12 30.62 31.82
C LYS A 59 -2.90 30.11 30.61
N TRP A 60 -3.07 30.93 29.58
CA TRP A 60 -3.70 30.55 28.31
C TRP A 60 -2.94 29.45 27.58
N ILE A 61 -1.61 29.58 27.45
CA ILE A 61 -0.75 28.56 26.85
C ILE A 61 -0.84 27.26 27.64
N LYS A 62 -0.78 27.31 28.96
CA LYS A 62 -0.88 26.12 29.82
C LYS A 62 -2.24 25.43 29.69
N MET A 63 -3.33 26.18 29.60
CA MET A 63 -4.68 25.62 29.40
C MET A 63 -4.87 25.03 28.00
N GLY A 64 -4.41 25.74 26.95
CA GLY A 64 -4.48 25.26 25.57
C GLY A 64 -3.62 24.02 25.33
N PHE A 65 -2.37 24.03 25.83
CA PHE A 65 -1.46 22.90 25.69
C PHE A 65 -1.97 21.65 26.43
N ALA A 66 -2.52 21.82 27.64
CA ALA A 66 -3.13 20.71 28.38
C ALA A 66 -4.32 20.10 27.63
N SER A 67 -5.16 20.92 27.00
CA SER A 67 -6.29 20.44 26.21
C SER A 67 -5.84 19.68 24.96
N VAL A 68 -4.83 20.19 24.24
CA VAL A 68 -4.27 19.51 23.05
C VAL A 68 -3.59 18.20 23.44
N PHE A 69 -2.79 18.19 24.51
CA PHE A 69 -2.13 16.99 25.01
C PHE A 69 -3.15 15.94 25.47
N PHE A 70 -4.21 16.37 26.15
CA PHE A 70 -5.29 15.48 26.56
C PHE A 70 -6.01 14.88 25.34
N ALA A 71 -6.38 15.70 24.35
CA ALA A 71 -7.01 15.22 23.12
C ALA A 71 -6.12 14.23 22.36
N PHE A 72 -4.82 14.54 22.23
CA PHE A 72 -3.85 13.63 21.63
C PHE A 72 -3.71 12.32 22.42
N SER A 73 -3.64 12.39 23.74
CA SER A 73 -3.58 11.21 24.60
C SER A 73 -4.82 10.33 24.48
N VAL A 74 -6.02 10.94 24.44
CA VAL A 74 -7.27 10.21 24.20
C VAL A 74 -7.24 9.53 22.83
N TRP A 75 -6.86 10.23 21.77
CA TRP A 75 -6.74 9.66 20.42
C TRP A 75 -5.70 8.54 20.34
N LEU A 76 -4.56 8.71 21.01
CA LEU A 76 -3.52 7.69 21.06
C LEU A 76 -4.02 6.43 21.77
N ASN A 77 -4.74 6.57 22.89
CA ASN A 77 -5.36 5.43 23.58
C ASN A 77 -6.42 4.75 22.71
N ILE A 78 -7.25 5.51 21.98
CA ILE A 78 -8.21 4.96 21.02
C ILE A 78 -7.46 4.18 19.92
N LEU A 79 -6.39 4.73 19.37
CA LEU A 79 -5.58 4.08 18.34
C LEU A 79 -4.91 2.80 18.86
N ILE A 80 -4.36 2.82 20.07
CA ILE A 80 -3.79 1.65 20.76
C ILE A 80 -4.85 0.57 20.99
N LEU A 81 -6.12 0.93 21.18
CA LEU A 81 -7.21 -0.02 21.35
C LEU A 81 -7.73 -0.58 20.00
N ILE A 82 -7.75 0.25 18.96
CA ILE A 82 -8.21 -0.15 17.61
C ILE A 82 -7.20 -1.06 16.92
N ILE A 83 -5.90 -0.80 17.05
CA ILE A 83 -4.85 -1.56 16.33
C ILE A 83 -4.91 -3.07 16.64
N PRO A 84 -4.96 -3.53 17.91
CA PRO A 84 -5.08 -4.95 18.24
C PRO A 84 -6.39 -5.56 17.74
N LEU A 85 -7.48 -4.78 17.76
CA LEU A 85 -8.80 -5.25 17.34
C LEU A 85 -8.84 -5.46 15.82
N LEU A 86 -8.35 -4.50 15.03
CA LEU A 86 -8.17 -4.66 13.59
C LEU A 86 -7.15 -5.75 13.27
N GLY A 87 -6.01 -5.76 13.97
CA GLY A 87 -4.97 -6.77 13.81
C GLY A 87 -5.47 -8.18 14.06
N GLY A 88 -6.31 -8.38 15.09
CA GLY A 88 -6.95 -9.66 15.40
C GLY A 88 -7.92 -10.10 14.31
N ILE A 89 -8.76 -9.20 13.78
CA ILE A 89 -9.67 -9.50 12.66
C ILE A 89 -8.87 -9.89 11.42
N LEU A 90 -7.81 -9.14 11.10
CA LEU A 90 -6.92 -9.43 9.96
C LEU A 90 -6.22 -10.78 10.13
N ALA A 91 -5.72 -11.08 11.33
CA ALA A 91 -5.06 -12.35 11.61
C ALA A 91 -6.02 -13.54 11.46
N LEU A 92 -7.25 -13.44 11.99
CA LEU A 92 -8.26 -14.49 11.83
C LEU A 92 -8.64 -14.71 10.36
N ASP A 93 -8.81 -13.63 9.59
CA ASP A 93 -9.14 -13.71 8.17
C ASP A 93 -7.99 -14.31 7.34
N LEU A 94 -6.73 -14.01 7.69
CA LEU A 94 -5.54 -14.63 7.09
C LEU A 94 -5.39 -16.11 7.47
N MET A 95 -5.71 -16.48 8.73
CA MET A 95 -5.69 -17.88 9.16
C MET A 95 -6.71 -18.71 8.38
N GLN A 96 -7.95 -18.21 8.25
CA GLN A 96 -8.98 -18.85 7.43
C GLN A 96 -8.55 -18.95 5.97
N PHE A 97 -8.01 -17.86 5.41
CA PHE A 97 -7.49 -17.89 4.04
C PHE A 97 -6.37 -18.91 3.86
N SER A 98 -5.46 -19.04 4.82
CA SER A 98 -4.37 -20.02 4.78
C SER A 98 -4.89 -21.46 4.85
N GLU A 99 -5.92 -21.71 5.64
CA GLU A 99 -6.58 -23.02 5.72
C GLU A 99 -7.29 -23.35 4.39
N ASP A 100 -8.07 -22.41 3.85
CA ASP A 100 -8.75 -22.55 2.56
C ASP A 100 -7.74 -22.75 1.41
N PHE A 101 -6.63 -22.01 1.43
CA PHE A 101 -5.55 -22.10 0.44
C PHE A 101 -4.86 -23.46 0.50
N SER A 102 -4.69 -24.03 1.68
CA SER A 102 -4.04 -25.35 1.84
C SER A 102 -4.87 -26.50 1.26
N ASN A 103 -6.19 -26.30 1.12
CA ASN A 103 -7.14 -27.32 0.67
C ASN A 103 -7.28 -27.47 -0.86
N ASN A 104 -6.30 -26.96 -1.63
CA ASN A 104 -6.14 -26.98 -3.09
C ASN A 104 -6.60 -25.68 -3.79
N PRO A 105 -5.70 -24.69 -3.93
CA PRO A 105 -6.02 -23.46 -4.61
C PRO A 105 -6.14 -23.70 -6.11
N LYS A 106 -7.03 -22.93 -6.74
CA LYS A 106 -7.28 -22.99 -8.18
C LYS A 106 -6.77 -21.72 -8.85
N TYR A 107 -6.15 -21.85 -10.00
CA TYR A 107 -5.76 -20.72 -10.84
C TYR A 107 -6.52 -20.80 -12.15
N ILE A 108 -7.03 -19.66 -12.59
CA ILE A 108 -7.88 -19.52 -13.76
C ILE A 108 -7.30 -18.42 -14.63
N LEU A 109 -7.26 -18.68 -15.92
CA LEU A 109 -6.83 -17.74 -16.94
C LEU A 109 -8.05 -17.22 -17.72
N LEU A 110 -8.17 -15.89 -17.78
CA LEU A 110 -9.18 -15.18 -18.54
C LEU A 110 -8.57 -14.43 -19.74
N GLU A 111 -9.30 -14.42 -20.84
CA GLU A 111 -9.10 -13.47 -21.95
C GLU A 111 -10.45 -12.92 -22.35
N ASP A 112 -10.54 -11.59 -22.42
CA ASP A 112 -11.80 -10.90 -22.75
C ASP A 112 -12.98 -11.36 -21.88
N ASN A 113 -12.71 -11.63 -20.59
CA ASN A 113 -13.62 -12.20 -19.59
C ASN A 113 -14.09 -13.65 -19.83
N ASN A 114 -13.56 -14.35 -20.82
CA ASN A 114 -13.84 -15.77 -21.05
C ASN A 114 -12.81 -16.66 -20.36
N LEU A 115 -13.28 -17.76 -19.74
CA LEU A 115 -12.43 -18.79 -19.13
C LEU A 115 -11.73 -19.60 -20.22
N ILE A 116 -10.41 -19.46 -20.32
CA ILE A 116 -9.61 -20.23 -21.29
C ILE A 116 -9.07 -21.51 -20.67
N PHE A 117 -8.51 -21.39 -19.47
CA PHE A 117 -7.75 -22.45 -18.84
C PHE A 117 -7.85 -22.34 -17.33
N GLY A 118 -7.75 -23.47 -16.66
CA GLY A 118 -7.61 -23.47 -15.22
C GLY A 118 -6.83 -24.68 -14.73
N LEU A 119 -6.11 -24.48 -13.64
CA LEU A 119 -5.37 -25.52 -12.96
C LEU A 119 -5.72 -25.54 -11.47
N LYS A 120 -5.55 -26.72 -10.88
CA LYS A 120 -5.63 -26.96 -9.45
C LYS A 120 -4.24 -27.35 -8.97
N LEU A 121 -3.80 -26.74 -7.88
CA LEU A 121 -2.56 -27.13 -7.19
C LEU A 121 -2.91 -28.17 -6.13
N ASN A 122 -2.28 -29.35 -6.19
CA ASN A 122 -2.44 -30.41 -5.20
C ASN A 122 -1.30 -30.32 -4.17
N ILE A 123 -1.51 -29.53 -3.11
CA ILE A 123 -0.47 -29.26 -2.09
C ILE A 123 -0.18 -30.51 -1.23
N ASN A 124 -1.17 -31.38 -1.07
CA ASN A 124 -1.10 -32.54 -0.16
C ASN A 124 -0.49 -33.81 -0.80
N ASN A 125 -0.30 -33.83 -2.13
CA ASN A 125 0.24 -34.99 -2.85
C ASN A 125 1.71 -34.76 -3.24
N LYS A 126 2.59 -34.61 -2.23
CA LYS A 126 4.03 -34.45 -2.47
C LYS A 126 4.68 -35.72 -3.03
N ASP A 127 4.11 -36.89 -2.73
CA ASP A 127 4.70 -38.18 -3.09
C ASP A 127 4.34 -38.68 -4.50
N SER A 128 3.28 -38.15 -5.13
CA SER A 128 2.80 -38.64 -6.42
C SER A 128 3.44 -37.95 -7.64
N GLY A 129 4.34 -36.98 -7.46
CA GLY A 129 4.99 -36.22 -8.54
C GLY A 129 4.06 -35.24 -9.29
N GLU A 130 2.75 -35.49 -9.31
CA GLU A 130 1.73 -34.64 -9.92
C GLU A 130 1.28 -33.51 -8.97
N GLN A 131 2.04 -32.43 -8.95
CA GLN A 131 1.74 -31.24 -8.13
C GLN A 131 0.59 -30.39 -8.70
N PHE A 132 0.24 -30.59 -9.98
CA PHE A 132 -0.74 -29.79 -10.71
C PHE A 132 -1.71 -30.69 -11.47
N SER A 133 -2.98 -30.29 -11.54
CA SER A 133 -3.95 -30.92 -12.44
C SER A 133 -4.80 -29.88 -13.17
N THR A 134 -5.06 -30.11 -14.45
CA THR A 134 -5.93 -29.24 -15.25
C THR A 134 -7.38 -29.38 -14.80
N LEU A 135 -8.11 -28.26 -14.79
CA LEU A 135 -9.54 -28.23 -14.55
C LEU A 135 -10.29 -28.61 -15.83
N THR A 136 -11.20 -29.58 -15.70
CA THR A 136 -12.09 -29.96 -16.80
C THR A 136 -13.07 -28.83 -17.14
N SER A 137 -13.64 -28.83 -18.35
CA SER A 137 -14.63 -27.82 -18.76
C SER A 137 -15.85 -27.76 -17.82
N LYS A 138 -16.28 -28.91 -17.27
CA LYS A 138 -17.35 -28.96 -16.26
C LYS A 138 -16.96 -28.21 -14.98
N GLN A 139 -15.73 -28.43 -14.50
CA GLN A 139 -15.22 -27.74 -13.32
C GLN A 139 -15.02 -26.25 -13.56
N LEU A 140 -14.65 -25.83 -14.76
CA LEU A 140 -14.56 -24.41 -15.12
C LEU A 140 -15.93 -23.72 -15.03
N ILE A 141 -16.99 -24.36 -15.56
CA ILE A 141 -18.38 -23.85 -15.46
C ILE A 141 -18.85 -23.79 -13.99
N GLU A 142 -18.54 -24.82 -13.19
CA GLU A 142 -18.83 -24.81 -11.75
C GLU A 142 -18.13 -23.65 -11.04
N ILE A 143 -16.88 -23.36 -11.42
CA ILE A 143 -16.14 -22.25 -10.82
C ILE A 143 -16.70 -20.90 -11.25
N GLU A 144 -17.12 -20.75 -12.50
CA GLU A 144 -17.81 -19.54 -12.94
C GLU A 144 -19.02 -19.24 -12.06
N ASN A 145 -19.82 -20.27 -11.77
CA ASN A 145 -20.95 -20.16 -10.85
C ASN A 145 -20.50 -19.88 -9.40
N ASP A 146 -19.44 -20.53 -8.90
CA ASP A 146 -18.90 -20.29 -7.55
C ASP A 146 -18.41 -18.83 -7.40
N ILE A 147 -17.78 -18.26 -8.44
CA ILE A 147 -17.34 -16.85 -8.47
C ILE A 147 -18.55 -15.91 -8.43
N ILE A 148 -19.57 -16.17 -9.24
CA ILE A 148 -20.81 -15.37 -9.28
C ILE A 148 -21.56 -15.45 -7.94
N GLN A 149 -21.62 -16.63 -7.33
CA GLN A 149 -22.32 -16.87 -6.06
C GLN A 149 -21.49 -16.47 -4.84
N LYS A 150 -20.24 -16.02 -5.01
CA LYS A 150 -19.30 -15.64 -3.94
C LYS A 150 -19.14 -16.74 -2.90
N ASN A 151 -19.04 -17.98 -3.36
CA ASN A 151 -18.88 -19.13 -2.49
C ASN A 151 -17.56 -19.01 -1.71
N LYS A 152 -17.59 -19.17 -0.38
CA LYS A 152 -16.48 -18.76 0.51
C LYS A 152 -15.41 -19.82 0.72
N ASP A 153 -15.66 -21.06 0.33
CA ASP A 153 -14.90 -22.21 0.82
C ASP A 153 -13.76 -22.64 -0.12
N LYS A 154 -13.49 -21.87 -1.18
CA LYS A 154 -12.46 -22.21 -2.18
C LYS A 154 -11.66 -20.98 -2.55
N VAL A 155 -10.33 -21.08 -2.47
CA VAL A 155 -9.44 -20.02 -2.97
C VAL A 155 -9.22 -20.15 -4.47
N ILE A 156 -9.59 -19.11 -5.20
CA ILE A 156 -9.53 -19.07 -6.67
C ILE A 156 -8.80 -17.80 -7.11
N PHE A 157 -7.66 -17.99 -7.75
CA PHE A 157 -6.89 -16.93 -8.40
C PHE A 157 -7.37 -16.81 -9.84
N VAL A 158 -7.82 -15.62 -10.21
CA VAL A 158 -8.28 -15.30 -11.56
C VAL A 158 -7.29 -14.32 -12.17
N LEU A 159 -6.51 -14.81 -13.12
CA LEU A 159 -5.49 -14.06 -13.84
C LEU A 159 -6.05 -13.67 -15.21
N LYS A 160 -5.99 -12.39 -15.54
CA LYS A 160 -6.29 -11.97 -16.92
C LYS A 160 -5.06 -12.09 -17.81
N LYS A 161 -5.27 -12.20 -19.13
CA LYS A 161 -4.22 -12.23 -20.15
C LYS A 161 -3.23 -11.06 -20.03
N GLU A 162 -3.69 -9.88 -19.60
CA GLU A 162 -2.87 -8.68 -19.42
C GLU A 162 -1.78 -8.81 -18.36
N VAL A 163 -1.89 -9.80 -17.45
CA VAL A 163 -0.81 -10.15 -16.51
C VAL A 163 0.46 -10.52 -17.28
N PHE A 164 0.32 -11.16 -18.44
CA PHE A 164 1.44 -11.64 -19.26
C PHE A 164 1.85 -10.64 -20.35
N ARG A 165 1.42 -9.36 -20.26
CA ARG A 165 1.65 -8.37 -21.33
C ARG A 165 3.12 -8.19 -21.71
N ASN A 166 4.02 -8.31 -20.74
CA ASN A 166 5.46 -8.12 -20.94
C ASN A 166 6.18 -9.39 -21.40
N VAL A 167 5.49 -10.53 -21.50
CA VAL A 167 6.05 -11.74 -22.12
C VAL A 167 5.85 -11.63 -23.64
N ASN A 168 6.94 -11.75 -24.38
CA ASN A 168 6.92 -11.74 -25.85
C ASN A 168 7.20 -13.14 -26.39
N GLU A 169 8.30 -13.75 -25.92
CA GLU A 169 8.77 -15.05 -26.35
C GLU A 169 9.22 -15.88 -25.15
N ILE A 170 9.03 -17.19 -25.25
CA ILE A 170 9.40 -18.18 -24.25
C ILE A 170 10.24 -19.26 -24.92
N TYR A 171 11.45 -19.47 -24.42
CA TYR A 171 12.30 -20.56 -24.87
C TYR A 171 12.06 -21.82 -24.04
N ILE A 172 11.53 -22.86 -24.68
CA ILE A 172 11.26 -24.16 -24.09
C ILE A 172 12.50 -25.02 -24.29
N LYS A 173 13.36 -25.10 -23.27
CA LYS A 173 14.67 -25.77 -23.34
C LYS A 173 14.59 -27.21 -23.81
N ASP A 174 13.65 -27.98 -23.27
CA ASP A 174 13.50 -29.42 -23.56
C ASP A 174 13.11 -29.69 -25.02
N LEU A 175 12.43 -28.73 -25.65
CA LEU A 175 11.96 -28.83 -27.03
C LEU A 175 12.82 -28.01 -28.01
N LYS A 176 13.82 -27.27 -27.50
CA LYS A 176 14.63 -26.29 -28.24
C LYS A 176 13.78 -25.38 -29.13
N LEU A 177 12.63 -24.96 -28.59
CA LEU A 177 11.60 -24.19 -29.29
C LEU A 177 11.48 -22.81 -28.67
N THR A 178 11.42 -21.77 -29.50
CA THR A 178 10.97 -20.45 -29.08
C THR A 178 9.51 -20.29 -29.50
N ALA A 179 8.62 -20.17 -28.54
CA ALA A 179 7.19 -19.91 -28.76
C ALA A 179 6.87 -18.47 -28.40
N THR A 180 6.05 -17.80 -29.22
CA THR A 180 5.51 -16.49 -28.86
C THR A 180 4.44 -16.63 -27.78
N LYS A 181 4.17 -15.55 -27.05
CA LYS A 181 3.06 -15.52 -26.09
C LYS A 181 1.75 -15.98 -26.74
N GLU A 182 1.47 -15.50 -27.94
CA GLU A 182 0.27 -15.84 -28.70
C GLU A 182 0.18 -17.33 -29.01
N ASP A 183 1.30 -17.97 -29.39
CA ASP A 183 1.36 -19.43 -29.59
C ASP A 183 1.00 -20.19 -28.29
N ILE A 184 1.48 -19.72 -27.14
CA ILE A 184 1.18 -20.34 -25.85
C ILE A 184 -0.31 -20.18 -25.50
N PHE A 185 -0.92 -19.02 -25.76
CA PHE A 185 -2.36 -18.85 -25.58
C PHE A 185 -3.19 -19.71 -26.52
N GLU A 186 -2.70 -19.94 -27.75
CA GLU A 186 -3.33 -20.86 -28.70
C GLU A 186 -3.32 -22.31 -28.16
N LEU A 187 -2.19 -22.76 -27.61
CA LEU A 187 -2.06 -24.06 -26.96
C LEU A 187 -3.02 -24.23 -25.78
N LEU A 188 -3.17 -23.19 -24.95
CA LEU A 188 -4.07 -23.25 -23.78
C LEU A 188 -5.54 -23.39 -24.18
N LYS A 189 -5.95 -22.76 -25.28
CA LYS A 189 -7.32 -22.80 -25.80
C LYS A 189 -7.67 -24.09 -26.52
N SER A 190 -6.70 -24.69 -27.22
CA SER A 190 -6.97 -25.83 -28.10
C SER A 190 -7.44 -27.07 -27.35
N ASP A 191 -8.44 -27.77 -27.86
CA ASP A 191 -8.83 -29.09 -27.35
C ASP A 191 -7.74 -30.15 -27.60
N ASP A 192 -6.93 -29.97 -28.67
CA ASP A 192 -5.75 -30.78 -28.97
C ASP A 192 -4.52 -29.87 -29.17
N PRO A 193 -3.70 -29.65 -28.13
CA PRO A 193 -2.52 -28.80 -28.23
C PRO A 193 -1.33 -29.45 -28.93
N ILE A 194 -1.36 -30.78 -29.19
CA ILE A 194 -0.22 -31.51 -29.75
C ILE A 194 0.09 -31.08 -31.19
N PRO A 195 -0.88 -31.00 -32.12
CA PRO A 195 -0.65 -30.53 -33.49
C PRO A 195 -0.02 -29.13 -33.55
N ILE A 196 -0.54 -28.22 -32.72
CA ILE A 196 -0.07 -26.83 -32.64
C ILE A 196 1.40 -26.78 -32.18
N LEU A 197 1.73 -27.58 -31.16
CA LEU A 197 3.12 -27.68 -30.68
C LEU A 197 4.04 -28.27 -31.76
N THR A 198 3.58 -29.31 -32.48
CA THR A 198 4.38 -29.96 -33.53
C THR A 198 4.63 -29.09 -34.75
N ASP A 199 3.64 -28.29 -35.15
CA ASP A 199 3.78 -27.38 -36.30
C ASP A 199 4.83 -26.29 -36.07
N LYS A 200 5.12 -26.00 -34.79
CA LYS A 200 6.10 -24.99 -34.39
C LYS A 200 7.50 -25.57 -34.18
N LEU A 201 7.63 -26.90 -34.03
CA LEU A 201 8.93 -27.52 -33.81
C LEU A 201 9.86 -27.35 -35.03
N PRO A 202 11.16 -27.10 -34.82
CA PRO A 202 12.14 -27.07 -35.90
C PRO A 202 12.08 -28.34 -36.74
N LYS A 203 12.14 -28.20 -38.08
CA LYS A 203 12.04 -29.33 -39.01
C LYS A 203 13.05 -30.45 -38.71
N GLU A 204 14.22 -30.07 -38.20
CA GLU A 204 15.31 -30.93 -37.77
C GLU A 204 14.94 -31.87 -36.61
N LEU A 205 14.05 -31.45 -35.71
CA LEU A 205 13.51 -32.27 -34.62
C LEU A 205 12.29 -33.10 -35.07
N THR A 206 11.48 -32.56 -35.99
CA THR A 206 10.32 -33.28 -36.54
C THR A 206 10.67 -34.45 -37.46
N GLN A 207 11.92 -34.53 -37.95
CA GLN A 207 12.39 -35.66 -38.75
C GLN A 207 12.62 -36.95 -37.94
N GLY A 208 12.52 -36.90 -36.60
CA GLY A 208 12.67 -38.06 -35.71
C GLY A 208 11.68 -38.14 -34.55
N LEU A 209 11.02 -37.03 -34.16
CA LEU A 209 9.89 -37.04 -33.23
C LEU A 209 8.58 -37.16 -34.01
N SER A 210 8.04 -38.37 -34.11
CA SER A 210 6.64 -38.56 -34.53
C SER A 210 5.70 -37.83 -33.55
N GLN A 211 4.53 -37.39 -34.01
CA GLN A 211 3.44 -36.97 -33.13
C GLN A 211 3.15 -38.03 -32.05
N GLU A 212 3.39 -39.31 -32.33
CA GLU A 212 3.30 -40.40 -31.36
C GLU A 212 4.36 -40.30 -30.24
N ALA A 213 5.59 -39.85 -30.53
CA ALA A 213 6.63 -39.69 -29.54
C ALA A 213 6.33 -38.53 -28.56
N LEU A 214 5.75 -37.43 -29.06
CA LEU A 214 5.27 -36.34 -28.21
C LEU A 214 4.03 -36.73 -27.40
N LYS A 215 3.11 -37.50 -28.00
CA LYS A 215 1.99 -38.12 -27.26
C LYS A 215 2.48 -39.05 -26.14
N GLN A 216 3.55 -39.80 -26.38
CA GLN A 216 4.17 -40.66 -25.37
C GLN A 216 4.89 -39.86 -24.28
N GLN A 217 5.58 -38.77 -24.65
CA GLN A 217 6.32 -37.93 -23.69
C GLN A 217 5.40 -37.16 -22.75
N PHE A 218 4.32 -36.57 -23.26
CA PHE A 218 3.40 -35.75 -22.46
C PHE A 218 2.21 -36.51 -21.91
N GLN A 219 1.99 -37.77 -22.31
CA GLN A 219 0.93 -38.70 -21.87
C GLN A 219 -0.54 -38.22 -22.05
N ASN A 220 -0.83 -36.93 -21.89
CA ASN A 220 -2.12 -36.26 -22.00
C ASN A 220 -1.94 -34.78 -22.39
N THR A 221 -2.86 -34.27 -23.23
CA THR A 221 -3.07 -32.86 -23.58
C THR A 221 -3.04 -31.90 -22.38
N ASP A 222 -3.58 -32.32 -21.23
CA ASP A 222 -3.63 -31.52 -20.00
C ASP A 222 -2.24 -31.13 -19.47
N GLN A 223 -1.25 -32.01 -19.62
CA GLN A 223 0.12 -31.74 -19.17
C GLN A 223 0.77 -30.66 -20.03
N ILE A 224 0.50 -30.65 -21.34
CA ILE A 224 1.01 -29.62 -22.26
C ILE A 224 0.42 -28.26 -21.91
N LYS A 225 -0.90 -28.19 -21.65
CA LYS A 225 -1.54 -26.93 -21.23
C LYS A 225 -1.01 -26.44 -19.88
N THR A 226 -0.84 -27.36 -18.92
CA THR A 226 -0.26 -27.02 -17.61
C THR A 226 1.16 -26.48 -17.76
N MET A 227 2.01 -27.14 -18.56
CA MET A 227 3.36 -26.68 -18.86
C MET A 227 3.35 -25.29 -19.52
N ALA A 228 2.52 -25.09 -20.54
CA ALA A 228 2.32 -23.82 -21.22
C ALA A 228 1.99 -22.68 -20.25
N PHE A 229 1.04 -22.91 -19.33
CA PHE A 229 0.67 -21.93 -18.31
C PHE A 229 1.80 -21.66 -17.32
N LEU A 230 2.47 -22.71 -16.82
CA LEU A 230 3.57 -22.56 -15.87
C LEU A 230 4.76 -21.81 -16.48
N LEU A 231 5.06 -22.05 -17.76
CA LEU A 231 6.09 -21.32 -18.50
C LEU A 231 5.75 -19.83 -18.65
N LEU A 232 4.49 -19.47 -18.91
CA LEU A 232 4.05 -18.07 -18.92
C LEU A 232 4.28 -17.41 -17.55
N LEU A 233 3.93 -18.11 -16.48
CA LEU A 233 4.09 -17.61 -15.11
C LEU A 233 5.58 -17.47 -14.76
N GLU A 234 6.39 -18.49 -15.02
CA GLU A 234 7.84 -18.47 -14.81
C GLU A 234 8.49 -17.32 -15.59
N LYS A 235 8.16 -17.16 -16.88
CA LYS A 235 8.76 -16.10 -17.69
C LYS A 235 8.38 -14.70 -17.24
N THR A 236 7.15 -14.54 -16.75
CA THR A 236 6.70 -13.28 -16.15
C THR A 236 7.49 -12.97 -14.88
N LEU A 237 7.66 -13.96 -14.01
CA LEU A 237 8.41 -13.83 -12.77
C LEU A 237 9.90 -13.59 -12.99
N GLU A 238 10.51 -14.24 -13.98
CA GLU A 238 11.91 -14.03 -14.36
C GLU A 238 12.14 -12.60 -14.86
N LYS A 239 11.21 -12.07 -15.67
CA LYS A 239 11.36 -10.75 -16.30
C LYS A 239 11.03 -9.58 -15.36
N GLU A 240 9.96 -9.71 -14.58
CA GLU A 240 9.40 -8.60 -13.80
C GLU A 240 9.58 -8.77 -12.29
N GLY A 241 9.92 -9.97 -11.82
CA GLY A 241 10.05 -10.31 -10.42
C GLY A 241 8.72 -10.54 -9.68
N PRO A 242 8.75 -11.05 -8.43
CA PRO A 242 7.55 -11.32 -7.64
C PRO A 242 6.71 -10.07 -7.32
N LYS A 243 7.36 -8.90 -7.22
CA LYS A 243 6.70 -7.62 -6.99
C LYS A 243 5.63 -7.31 -8.04
N TYR A 244 5.88 -7.70 -9.29
CA TYR A 244 4.96 -7.48 -10.38
C TYR A 244 3.61 -8.17 -10.17
N LEU A 245 3.56 -9.40 -9.64
CA LEU A 245 2.29 -10.06 -9.35
C LEU A 245 1.47 -9.32 -8.29
N ILE A 246 2.14 -8.69 -7.33
CA ILE A 246 1.49 -7.86 -6.31
C ILE A 246 0.92 -6.60 -6.95
N ASP A 247 1.67 -5.97 -7.85
CA ASP A 247 1.19 -4.80 -8.59
C ASP A 247 0.01 -5.15 -9.51
N GLU A 248 0.03 -6.32 -10.16
CA GLU A 248 -1.10 -6.83 -10.95
C GLU A 248 -2.33 -7.18 -10.11
N LEU A 249 -2.14 -7.65 -8.87
CA LEU A 249 -3.20 -7.80 -7.88
C LEU A 249 -3.80 -6.43 -7.51
N LYS A 250 -2.97 -5.40 -7.26
CA LYS A 250 -3.44 -4.02 -6.98
C LYS A 250 -4.20 -3.42 -8.15
N ASN A 251 -3.74 -3.66 -9.37
CA ASN A 251 -4.34 -3.19 -10.61
C ASN A 251 -5.62 -3.97 -11.00
N GLY A 252 -5.92 -5.07 -10.31
CA GLY A 252 -7.12 -5.88 -10.55
C GLY A 252 -7.03 -6.77 -11.80
N ASN A 253 -5.82 -7.01 -12.30
CA ASN A 253 -5.53 -7.99 -13.36
C ASN A 253 -5.37 -9.41 -12.79
N ILE A 254 -5.05 -9.51 -11.51
CA ILE A 254 -5.22 -10.73 -10.72
C ILE A 254 -6.29 -10.46 -9.67
N LYS A 255 -7.27 -11.36 -9.56
CA LYS A 255 -8.31 -11.33 -8.52
C LYS A 255 -8.25 -12.60 -7.70
N ILE A 256 -8.54 -12.50 -6.41
CA ILE A 256 -8.57 -13.63 -5.49
C ILE A 256 -9.99 -13.73 -4.93
N TYR A 257 -10.61 -14.89 -5.10
CA TYR A 257 -11.91 -15.21 -4.51
C TYR A 257 -11.76 -16.26 -3.39
N PRO A 258 -12.58 -16.18 -2.33
CA PRO A 258 -13.46 -15.05 -2.01
C PRO A 258 -12.67 -13.77 -1.74
N GLU A 259 -13.26 -12.61 -2.00
CA GLU A 259 -12.63 -11.32 -1.69
C GLU A 259 -12.57 -11.14 -0.16
N ARG A 260 -11.38 -11.32 0.41
CA ARG A 260 -11.12 -11.20 1.85
C ARG A 260 -10.68 -9.79 2.20
N ILE A 261 -11.14 -9.28 3.35
CA ILE A 261 -10.80 -7.92 3.81
C ILE A 261 -9.30 -7.84 4.08
N SER A 262 -8.72 -8.88 4.67
CA SER A 262 -7.28 -8.96 4.93
C SER A 262 -6.44 -8.83 3.67
N ILE A 263 -6.76 -9.60 2.62
CA ILE A 263 -6.08 -9.57 1.33
C ILE A 263 -6.21 -8.19 0.70
N ASN A 264 -7.41 -7.62 0.70
CA ASN A 264 -7.66 -6.30 0.12
C ASN A 264 -6.90 -5.19 0.85
N ILE A 265 -6.85 -5.22 2.18
CA ILE A 265 -6.09 -4.27 3.02
C ILE A 265 -4.59 -4.46 2.80
N LEU A 266 -4.10 -5.71 2.88
CA LEU A 266 -2.69 -6.04 2.70
C LEU A 266 -2.18 -5.55 1.33
N ILE A 267 -2.93 -5.86 0.27
CA ILE A 267 -2.55 -5.52 -1.11
C ILE A 267 -2.69 -4.01 -1.35
N LYS A 268 -3.76 -3.35 -0.90
CA LYS A 268 -3.96 -1.92 -1.21
C LYS A 268 -3.11 -0.97 -0.37
N ILE A 269 -2.86 -1.30 0.89
CA ILE A 269 -2.23 -0.37 1.84
C ILE A 269 -0.72 -0.61 1.96
N LEU A 270 -0.24 -1.85 1.90
CA LEU A 270 1.19 -2.10 2.04
C LEU A 270 1.95 -1.77 0.75
N PRO A 271 3.09 -1.08 0.85
CA PRO A 271 4.05 -0.95 -0.24
C PRO A 271 4.41 -2.33 -0.79
N SER A 272 4.42 -2.47 -2.12
CA SER A 272 4.72 -3.75 -2.78
C SER A 272 6.12 -4.27 -2.42
N ASP A 273 7.06 -3.35 -2.14
CA ASP A 273 8.42 -3.67 -1.71
C ASP A 273 8.45 -4.45 -0.39
N LEU A 274 7.65 -4.01 0.60
CA LEU A 274 7.58 -4.69 1.90
C LEU A 274 6.98 -6.09 1.77
N ILE A 275 5.98 -6.28 0.92
CA ILE A 275 5.41 -7.61 0.71
C ILE A 275 6.44 -8.51 0.00
N SER A 276 7.11 -7.99 -1.04
CA SER A 276 8.08 -8.77 -1.81
C SER A 276 9.29 -9.23 -0.99
N SER A 277 9.73 -8.48 0.03
CA SER A 277 10.85 -8.89 0.90
C SER A 277 10.55 -10.12 1.77
N TYR A 278 9.28 -10.49 1.93
CA TYR A 278 8.88 -11.69 2.66
C TYR A 278 8.51 -12.86 1.73
N LEU A 279 8.52 -12.64 0.40
CA LEU A 279 8.31 -13.72 -0.55
C LEU A 279 9.62 -14.49 -0.74
N PRO A 280 9.59 -15.84 -0.70
CA PRO A 280 10.78 -16.63 -1.00
C PRO A 280 11.22 -16.38 -2.45
N GLU A 281 12.53 -16.41 -2.69
CA GLU A 281 13.05 -16.45 -4.06
C GLU A 281 12.47 -17.68 -4.77
N ILE A 282 11.87 -17.44 -5.93
CA ILE A 282 11.20 -18.50 -6.69
C ILE A 282 12.31 -19.33 -7.34
N PRO A 283 12.44 -20.63 -7.02
CA PRO A 283 13.40 -21.48 -7.70
C PRO A 283 13.02 -21.54 -9.18
N SER A 284 13.97 -21.31 -10.08
CA SER A 284 13.75 -21.47 -11.52
C SER A 284 13.32 -22.91 -11.80
N LEU A 285 12.16 -23.12 -12.44
CA LEU A 285 11.71 -24.45 -12.86
C LEU A 285 12.66 -25.04 -13.90
N SER A 286 13.33 -24.16 -14.66
CA SER A 286 14.42 -24.53 -15.55
C SER A 286 15.65 -25.18 -14.87
N GLY A 287 15.79 -25.11 -13.54
CA GLY A 287 16.95 -25.63 -12.79
C GLY A 287 16.63 -26.79 -11.84
N SER A 288 15.35 -27.03 -11.54
CA SER A 288 14.94 -28.25 -10.86
C SER A 288 14.92 -29.37 -11.88
N GLU A 289 15.98 -30.17 -11.91
CA GLU A 289 15.97 -31.49 -12.53
C GLU A 289 14.62 -32.16 -12.25
N ILE A 290 13.81 -32.36 -13.29
CA ILE A 290 12.74 -33.35 -13.28
C ILE A 290 13.47 -34.69 -13.15
N LYS A 291 13.86 -35.07 -11.92
CA LYS A 291 14.63 -36.28 -11.59
C LYS A 291 13.93 -37.59 -11.97
N ASN A 292 12.78 -37.53 -12.64
CA ASN A 292 12.05 -38.69 -13.12
C ASN A 292 12.27 -39.01 -14.61
N SER A 293 12.97 -38.18 -15.39
CA SER A 293 13.27 -38.51 -16.80
C SER A 293 14.56 -39.32 -17.00
N GLU A 294 15.52 -39.28 -16.08
CA GLU A 294 16.75 -40.09 -16.19
C GLU A 294 16.54 -41.60 -15.92
N LYS A 295 15.42 -42.00 -15.32
CA LYS A 295 15.15 -43.42 -15.05
C LYS A 295 14.49 -44.17 -16.21
N ILE A 296 14.15 -43.49 -17.31
CA ILE A 296 13.48 -44.09 -18.48
C ILE A 296 14.44 -44.33 -19.65
N LEU A 297 15.67 -43.80 -19.61
CA LEU A 297 16.68 -44.01 -20.67
C LEU A 297 17.70 -45.12 -20.37
N THR A 298 17.40 -46.01 -19.41
CA THR A 298 18.17 -47.25 -19.20
C THR A 298 17.27 -48.48 -19.26
N TYR A 299 16.53 -48.64 -20.37
CA TYR A 299 16.14 -49.95 -20.92
C TYR A 299 15.97 -49.87 -22.43
#